data_AF-A0A3M0L574-F1
#
_entry.id   AF-A0A3M0L574-F1
#
_cell.length_a   1.000
_cell.length_b   1.000
_cell.length_c   1.000
_cell.angle_alpha   90.00
_cell.angle_beta   90.00
_cell.angle_gamma   90.00
#
_symmetry.space_group_name_H-M   'P 1'
#
loop_
_entity.id
_entity.type
_entity.pdbx_description
1 polymer ?
#
loop_
_entity_poly.entity_id
_entity_poly.type
_entity_poly.pdbx_seq_one_letter_code
_entity_poly.pdbx_strand_id
1 'polypeptide(L)'
;MRRHTTLDPGSDEGTQQLINLFLGQSTGDIRRKLQKIRGPNSRNLETLLDEAWRVSSNCEEGYKQGMKKLAAVVKEREKGKHGQGPPKQGPPRLGKDQCAFCKKFGH
;
A
#
# COMPACT_ATOMS: atom_id res chain seq x y z
N MET A 1 -9.27 -2.36 27.19
CA MET A 1 -8.86 -1.78 28.49
C MET A 1 -9.84 -2.05 29.63
N ARG A 2 -11.16 -1.86 29.48
CA ARG A 2 -12.15 -2.16 30.55
C ARG A 2 -12.14 -3.59 31.14
N ARG A 3 -11.52 -4.56 30.46
CA ARG A 3 -11.42 -5.95 30.90
C ARG A 3 -10.13 -6.28 31.68
N HIS A 4 -9.08 -5.47 31.56
CA HIS A 4 -7.73 -5.80 32.07
C HIS A 4 -7.07 -4.64 32.83
N THR A 5 -7.82 -3.57 33.07
CA THR A 5 -7.30 -2.36 33.70
C THR A 5 -8.41 -1.74 34.54
N THR A 6 -8.12 -1.41 35.79
CA THR A 6 -9.03 -0.76 36.75
C THR A 6 -9.16 0.75 36.52
N LEU A 7 -8.56 1.27 35.45
CA LEU A 7 -8.68 2.67 35.06
C LEU A 7 -10.10 3.00 34.68
N ASP A 8 -10.68 3.95 35.41
CA ASP A 8 -11.93 4.58 35.02
C ASP A 8 -11.67 5.57 33.88
N PRO A 9 -12.22 5.35 32.67
CA PRO A 9 -11.98 6.24 31.54
C PRO A 9 -12.80 7.54 31.61
N GLY A 10 -13.69 7.71 32.59
CA GLY A 10 -14.51 8.90 32.77
C GLY A 10 -13.87 9.96 33.69
N SER A 11 -12.92 9.56 34.54
CA SER A 11 -12.10 10.46 35.36
C SER A 11 -11.03 11.19 34.53
N ASP A 12 -10.62 12.36 35.01
CA ASP A 12 -9.57 13.16 34.40
C ASP A 12 -8.23 12.41 34.40
N GLU A 13 -7.87 11.75 35.51
CA GLU A 13 -6.66 10.93 35.63
C GLU A 13 -6.68 9.73 34.67
N GLY A 14 -7.85 9.11 34.49
CA GLY A 14 -8.03 8.03 33.54
C GLY A 14 -7.86 8.51 32.10
N THR A 15 -8.46 9.65 31.77
CA THR A 15 -8.31 10.32 30.47
C THR A 15 -6.84 10.66 30.19
N GLN A 16 -6.13 11.21 31.18
CA GLN A 16 -4.71 11.56 31.06
C GLN A 16 -3.83 10.32 30.83
N GLN A 17 -4.15 9.19 31.47
CA GLN A 17 -3.45 7.93 31.26
C GLN A 17 -3.75 7.33 29.88
N LEU A 18 -5.00 7.42 29.40
CA LEU A 18 -5.37 7.01 28.05
C LEU A 18 -4.61 7.82 27.00
N ILE A 19 -4.46 9.13 27.20
CA ILE A 19 -3.66 10.00 26.32
C ILE A 19 -2.20 9.52 26.27
N ASN A 20 -1.59 9.25 27.42
CA ASN A 20 -0.21 8.80 27.47
C ASN A 20 -0.02 7.44 26.79
N LEU A 21 -0.93 6.49 27.04
CA LEU A 21 -0.91 5.18 26.41
C LEU A 21 -1.09 5.31 24.89
N PHE A 22 -2.04 6.14 24.45
CA PHE A 22 -2.32 6.37 23.04
C PHE A 22 -1.11 6.96 22.31
N LEU A 23 -0.45 7.97 22.88
CA LEU A 23 0.77 8.55 22.31
C LEU A 23 1.92 7.55 22.26
N GLY A 24 2.07 6.71 23.29
CA GLY A 24 3.11 5.68 23.35
C GLY A 24 2.90 4.56 22.33
N GLN A 25 1.66 4.11 22.14
CA GLN A 25 1.31 3.00 21.25
C GLN A 25 1.02 3.42 19.80
N SER A 26 0.82 4.72 19.53
CA SER A 26 0.62 5.23 18.17
C SER A 26 1.84 4.98 17.28
N THR A 27 1.58 4.74 15.99
CA THR A 27 2.64 4.60 14.96
C THR A 27 3.50 5.86 14.88
N GLY A 28 4.74 5.74 14.40
CA GLY A 28 5.72 6.84 14.42
C GLY A 28 5.23 8.12 13.73
N ASP A 29 4.51 8.00 12.61
CA ASP A 29 4.01 9.13 11.83
C ASP A 29 2.84 9.84 12.53
N ILE A 30 1.88 9.07 13.06
CA ILE A 30 0.78 9.59 13.87
C ILE A 30 1.35 10.30 15.10
N ARG A 31 2.23 9.63 15.85
CA ARG A 31 2.87 10.19 17.05
C ARG A 31 3.59 11.51 16.78
N ARG A 32 4.40 11.58 15.72
CA ARG A 32 5.08 12.82 15.32
C ARG A 32 4.11 13.94 14.97
N LYS A 33 2.95 13.63 14.39
CA LYS A 33 1.92 14.62 14.08
C LYS A 33 1.23 15.12 15.35
N LEU A 34 0.83 14.21 16.22
CA LEU A 34 0.18 14.51 17.50
C LEU A 34 1.08 15.35 18.43
N GLN A 35 2.37 15.03 18.50
CA GLN A 35 3.35 15.81 19.30
C GLN A 35 3.57 17.24 18.79
N LYS A 36 3.23 17.54 17.54
CA LYS A 36 3.35 18.89 16.96
C LYS A 36 2.15 19.78 17.27
N ILE A 37 1.04 19.21 17.75
CA ILE A 37 -0.14 19.99 18.15
C ILE A 37 0.27 20.83 19.36
N ARG A 38 0.30 22.16 19.19
CA ARG A 38 0.57 23.14 20.25
C ARG A 38 -0.72 23.89 20.56
N GLY A 39 -1.05 24.05 21.83
CA GLY A 39 -2.21 24.80 22.29
C GLY A 39 -2.78 24.27 23.62
N PRO A 40 -3.67 25.03 24.28
CA PRO A 40 -4.27 24.63 25.55
C PRO A 40 -5.05 23.31 25.48
N ASN A 41 -5.55 22.93 24.30
CA ASN A 41 -6.30 21.70 24.05
C ASN A 41 -5.47 20.58 23.39
N SER A 42 -4.15 20.75 23.23
CA SER A 42 -3.32 19.75 22.52
C SER A 42 -3.23 18.40 23.23
N ARG A 43 -3.60 18.37 24.51
CA ARG A 43 -3.71 17.16 25.33
C ARG A 43 -5.15 16.74 25.57
N ASN A 44 -6.12 17.22 24.78
CA ASN A 44 -7.47 16.66 24.82
C ASN A 44 -7.50 15.34 24.03
N LEU A 45 -8.07 14.29 24.63
CA LEU A 45 -8.15 12.97 24.02
C LEU A 45 -8.92 12.98 22.69
N GLU A 46 -10.03 13.72 22.60
CA GLU A 46 -10.85 13.81 21.39
C GLU A 46 -10.08 14.45 20.22
N THR A 47 -9.39 15.56 20.50
CA THR A 47 -8.53 16.23 19.49
C THR A 47 -7.42 15.32 18.98
N LEU A 48 -6.80 14.53 19.87
CA LEU A 48 -5.77 13.58 19.49
C LEU A 48 -6.33 12.44 18.63
N LEU A 49 -7.53 11.96 18.93
CA LEU A 49 -8.20 10.91 18.15
C LEU A 49 -8.61 11.40 16.76
N ASP A 50 -9.16 12.61 16.65
CA ASP A 50 -9.55 13.21 15.36
C ASP A 50 -8.35 13.38 14.42
N GLU A 51 -7.25 13.95 14.92
CA GLU A 51 -6.03 14.11 14.12
C GLU A 51 -5.43 12.75 13.74
N ALA A 52 -5.39 11.78 14.67
CA ALA A 52 -4.88 10.45 14.38
C ALA A 52 -5.71 9.74 13.30
N TRP A 53 -7.04 9.87 13.37
CA TRP A 53 -7.95 9.36 12.35
C TRP A 53 -7.65 10.00 11.00
N ARG A 54 -7.54 11.34 10.93
CA ARG A 54 -7.22 12.07 9.71
C ARG A 54 -5.89 11.63 9.08
N VAL A 55 -4.85 11.44 9.89
CA VAL A 55 -3.53 10.98 9.42
C VAL A 55 -3.62 9.54 8.89
N SER A 56 -4.38 8.69 9.58
CA SER A 56 -4.60 7.30 9.17
C SER A 56 -5.34 7.22 7.84
N SER A 57 -6.46 7.95 7.69
CA SER A 57 -7.24 8.00 6.45
C SER A 57 -6.40 8.52 5.28
N ASN A 58 -5.66 9.62 5.47
CA ASN A 58 -4.81 10.17 4.42
C ASN A 58 -3.68 9.21 4.00
N CYS A 59 -3.16 8.39 4.93
CA CYS A 59 -2.18 7.35 4.63
C CYS A 59 -2.79 6.22 3.78
N GLU A 60 -3.97 5.72 4.17
CA GLU A 60 -4.68 4.67 3.44
C GLU A 60 -5.03 5.10 2.01
N GLU A 61 -5.56 6.31 1.86
CA GLU A 61 -5.91 6.88 0.55
C GLU A 61 -4.67 7.06 -0.33
N GLY A 62 -3.58 7.57 0.24
CA GLY A 62 -2.30 7.70 -0.45
C GLY A 62 -1.73 6.36 -0.91
N TYR A 63 -1.79 5.32 -0.06
CA TYR A 63 -1.37 3.97 -0.42
C TYR A 63 -2.24 3.40 -1.55
N LYS A 64 -3.56 3.51 -1.45
CA LYS A 64 -4.51 3.03 -2.47
C LYS A 64 -4.29 3.73 -3.80
N GLN A 65 -4.05 5.04 -3.80
CA GLN A 65 -3.75 5.80 -5.02
C GLN A 65 -2.38 5.44 -5.58
N GLY A 66 -1.37 5.29 -4.73
CA GLY A 66 -0.02 4.84 -5.10
C GLY A 66 -0.05 3.46 -5.77
N MET A 67 -0.76 2.51 -5.18
CA MET A 67 -0.95 1.17 -5.76
C MET A 67 -1.66 1.21 -7.11
N LYS A 68 -2.72 2.03 -7.25
CA LYS A 68 -3.39 2.23 -8.55
C LYS A 68 -2.43 2.78 -9.61
N LYS A 69 -1.60 3.77 -9.26
CA LYS A 69 -0.60 4.35 -10.16
C LYS A 69 0.46 3.32 -10.55
N LEU A 70 0.99 2.55 -9.61
CA LEU A 70 1.95 1.48 -9.90
C LEU A 70 1.35 0.39 -10.79
N ALA A 71 0.12 -0.05 -10.51
CA ALA A 71 -0.59 -1.02 -11.35
C ALA A 71 -0.80 -0.51 -12.78
N ALA A 72 -1.13 0.78 -12.93
CA ALA A 72 -1.25 1.41 -14.25
C ALA A 72 0.09 1.44 -14.99
N VAL A 73 1.19 1.81 -14.32
CA VAL A 73 2.55 1.82 -14.91
C VAL A 73 3.01 0.42 -15.31
N VAL A 74 2.75 -0.60 -14.48
CA VAL A 74 3.07 -2.01 -14.82
C VAL A 74 2.26 -2.45 -16.05
N LYS A 75 0.95 -2.18 -16.07
CA LYS A 75 0.08 -2.52 -17.20
C LYS A 75 0.49 -1.82 -18.50
N GLU A 76 0.96 -0.58 -18.43
CA GLU A 76 1.48 0.13 -19.60
C GLU A 76 2.80 -0.49 -20.10
N ARG A 77 3.72 -0.83 -19.18
CA ARG A 77 4.96 -1.53 -19.52
C ARG A 77 4.74 -2.92 -20.12
N GLU A 78 3.69 -3.63 -19.72
CA GLU A 78 3.31 -4.93 -20.31
C GLU A 78 2.67 -4.78 -21.71
N LYS A 79 1.92 -3.69 -21.94
CA LYS A 79 1.37 -3.37 -23.27
C LYS A 79 2.44 -2.90 -24.25
N GLY A 80 3.42 -2.11 -23.79
CA GLY A 80 4.58 -1.70 -24.59
C GLY A 80 5.46 -2.87 -25.04
N LYS A 81 5.47 -3.98 -24.28
CA LYS A 81 6.20 -5.21 -24.64
C LYS A 81 5.46 -6.10 -25.66
N HIS A 82 4.15 -5.91 -25.84
CA HIS A 82 3.37 -6.65 -26.85
C HIS A 82 3.25 -5.89 -28.19
N GLY A 83 3.85 -4.70 -28.31
CA GLY A 83 3.63 -3.81 -29.45
C GLY A 83 4.69 -3.79 -30.56
N GLN A 84 5.97 -4.07 -30.28
CA GLN A 84 7.01 -3.99 -31.31
C GLN A 84 8.14 -4.99 -31.03
N GLY A 85 7.97 -6.20 -31.54
CA GLY A 85 9.10 -7.09 -31.85
C GLY A 85 8.96 -7.48 -33.32
N PRO A 86 10.07 -7.59 -34.09
CA PRO A 86 9.99 -8.18 -35.42
C PRO A 86 9.31 -9.55 -35.29
N PRO A 87 8.50 -10.00 -36.27
CA PRO A 87 7.91 -11.33 -36.20
C PRO A 87 9.03 -12.31 -35.91
N LYS A 88 8.94 -13.02 -34.76
CA LYS A 88 9.87 -14.09 -34.42
C LYS A 88 9.67 -15.17 -35.47
N GLN A 89 10.42 -15.05 -36.57
CA GLN A 89 10.71 -16.14 -37.47
C GLN A 89 11.52 -17.12 -36.63
N GLY A 90 10.82 -18.06 -35.98
CA GLY A 90 11.45 -19.30 -35.57
C GLY A 90 12.09 -19.96 -36.80
N PRO A 91 12.98 -20.96 -36.59
CA PRO A 91 13.57 -21.71 -37.68
C PRO A 91 12.47 -22.10 -38.68
N PRO A 92 12.70 -22.00 -40.00
CA PRO A 92 11.68 -22.29 -41.00
C PRO A 92 11.00 -23.61 -40.66
N ARG A 93 9.70 -23.57 -40.41
CA ARG A 93 8.96 -24.79 -40.09
C ARG A 93 9.10 -25.70 -41.31
N LEU A 94 9.61 -26.91 -41.10
CA LEU A 94 9.62 -27.95 -42.13
C LEU A 94 8.19 -28.09 -42.66
N GLY A 95 8.03 -28.03 -43.99
CA GLY A 95 6.76 -28.30 -44.63
C GLY A 95 6.26 -29.68 -44.23
N LYS A 96 4.93 -29.88 -44.23
CA LYS A 96 4.26 -31.10 -43.75
C LYS A 96 4.81 -32.39 -44.39
N ASP A 97 5.38 -32.26 -45.58
CA ASP A 97 5.94 -33.37 -46.38
C ASP A 97 7.42 -33.15 -46.73
N GLN A 98 8.13 -32.32 -45.96
CA GLN A 98 9.52 -31.94 -46.23
C GLN A 98 10.49 -32.72 -45.33
N CYS A 99 11.48 -33.40 -45.93
CA CYS A 99 12.46 -34.20 -45.20
C CYS A 99 13.28 -33.34 -44.21
N ALA A 100 13.39 -33.77 -42.95
CA ALA A 100 14.21 -33.07 -41.95
C ALA A 100 15.70 -33.04 -42.30
N PHE A 101 16.19 -34.05 -43.03
CA PHE A 101 17.61 -34.20 -43.38
C PHE A 101 17.97 -33.53 -44.71
N CYS A 102 17.17 -33.73 -45.77
CA CYS A 102 17.49 -33.23 -47.12
C CYS A 102 16.62 -32.06 -47.59
N LYS A 103 15.61 -31.65 -46.81
CA LYS A 103 14.67 -30.53 -47.07
C LYS A 103 13.88 -30.62 -48.39
N LYS A 104 13.77 -31.81 -49.02
CA LYS A 104 12.96 -32.05 -50.22
C LYS A 104 11.58 -32.63 -49.88
N PHE A 105 10.61 -32.45 -50.78
CA PHE A 105 9.26 -32.99 -50.66
C PHE A 105 9.12 -34.36 -51.35
N GLY A 106 8.30 -35.27 -50.80
CA GLY A 106 7.80 -36.46 -51.50
C GLY A 106 8.65 -37.72 -51.41
N HIS A 107 8.94 -38.20 -50.19
CA HIS A 107 9.50 -39.53 -49.93
C HIS A 107 8.88 -40.12 -48.66
#